data_AF-A0A0F9CF33-F1
#
_entry.id   AF-A0A0F9CF33-F1
#
_cell.length_a   1.000
_cell.length_b   1.000
_cell.length_c   1.000
_cell.angle_alpha   90.00
_cell.angle_beta   90.00
_cell.angle_gamma   90.00
#
_symmetry.space_group_name_H-M   'P 1'
#
loop_
_entity.id
_entity.type
_entity.pdbx_description
1 polymer ?
#
loop_
_entity_poly.entity_id
_entity_poly.type
_entity_poly.pdbx_seq_one_letter_code
_entity_poly.pdbx_strand_id
1 'polypeptide(L)'
;MGYSKLKIFGITVGGLIALLLLMVVLGLFGLGWFKFFGPKYEDVRRDIFENTQSYVHGKIQALAKYKNEHDRAESPAGKEAIRQLIINQFAEFDETKIKAAGLRNFLTNMRGY
;
A
#
# COMPACT_ATOMS: atom_id res chain seq x y z
N MET A 1 6.32 -19.52 62.81
CA MET A 1 7.06 -18.70 61.82
C MET A 1 6.84 -19.11 60.35
N GLY A 2 6.34 -20.30 60.02
CA GLY A 2 6.18 -20.78 58.62
C GLY A 2 4.99 -20.24 57.82
N TYR A 3 3.85 -19.95 58.46
CA TYR A 3 2.62 -19.52 57.77
C TYR A 3 2.72 -18.16 57.04
N SER A 4 3.54 -17.24 57.55
CA SER A 4 3.75 -15.93 56.91
C SER A 4 4.56 -16.05 55.61
N LYS A 5 5.59 -16.90 55.60
CA LYS A 5 6.43 -17.15 54.41
C LYS A 5 5.65 -17.81 53.27
N LEU A 6 4.73 -18.72 53.58
CA LEU A 6 3.90 -19.41 52.58
C LEU A 6 2.90 -18.46 51.89
N LYS A 7 2.30 -17.51 52.64
CA LYS A 7 1.42 -16.47 52.07
C LYS A 7 2.18 -15.51 51.16
N ILE A 8 3.36 -15.06 51.59
CA ILE A 8 4.22 -14.18 50.78
C ILE A 8 4.60 -14.90 49.48
N PHE A 9 4.99 -16.18 49.56
CA PHE A 9 5.33 -16.97 48.37
C PHE A 9 4.14 -17.11 47.41
N GLY A 10 2.94 -17.41 47.92
CA GLY A 10 1.73 -17.50 47.09
C GLY A 10 1.36 -16.19 46.40
N ILE A 11 1.50 -15.06 47.10
CA ILE A 11 1.27 -13.72 46.52
C ILE A 11 2.29 -13.43 45.42
N THR A 12 3.57 -13.74 45.65
CA THR A 12 4.62 -13.52 44.64
C THR A 12 4.39 -14.35 43.38
N VAL A 13 4.11 -15.65 43.53
CA VAL A 13 3.83 -16.53 42.39
C VAL A 13 2.56 -16.12 41.66
N GLY A 14 1.48 -15.80 42.39
CA GLY A 14 0.23 -15.32 41.81
C GLY A 14 0.42 -14.00 41.06
N GLY A 15 1.21 -13.07 41.59
CA GLY A 15 1.54 -11.80 40.94
C GLY A 15 2.31 -11.99 39.64
N LEU A 16 3.29 -12.91 39.62
CA LEU A 16 4.04 -13.24 38.39
C LEU A 16 3.14 -13.87 37.32
N ILE A 17 2.24 -14.77 37.71
CA ILE A 17 1.28 -15.38 36.78
C ILE A 17 0.33 -14.32 36.22
N ALA A 18 -0.20 -13.43 37.07
CA ALA A 18 -1.06 -12.33 36.63
C ALA A 18 -0.35 -11.39 35.66
N LEU A 19 0.93 -11.08 35.91
CA LEU A 19 1.77 -10.27 35.01
C LEU A 19 1.94 -10.95 33.64
N LEU A 20 2.23 -12.26 33.63
CA LEU A 20 2.37 -13.03 32.39
C LEU A 20 1.06 -13.05 31.59
N LEU A 21 -0.07 -13.28 32.26
CA LEU A 21 -1.39 -13.25 31.62
C LEU A 21 -1.70 -11.85 31.05
N LEU A 22 -1.37 -10.79 31.78
CA LEU A 22 -1.54 -9.43 31.31
C LEU A 22 -0.70 -9.17 30.04
N MET A 23 0.55 -9.61 30.00
CA MET A 23 1.40 -9.50 28.81
C MET A 23 0.80 -10.24 27.60
N VAL A 24 0.24 -11.43 27.81
CA VAL A 24 -0.43 -12.19 26.74
C VAL A 24 -1.66 -11.44 26.24
N VAL A 25 -2.52 -10.92 27.12
CA VAL A 25 -3.72 -10.16 26.73
C VAL A 25 -3.36 -8.89 25.97
N LEU A 26 -2.38 -8.12 26.46
CA LEU A 26 -1.89 -6.92 25.78
C LEU A 26 -1.29 -7.25 24.40
N GLY A 27 -0.57 -8.37 24.29
CA GLY A 27 -0.05 -8.86 23.01
C GLY A 27 -1.15 -9.21 22.01
N LEU A 28 -2.17 -9.96 22.44
CA LEU A 28 -3.32 -10.30 21.59
C LEU A 28 -4.11 -9.07 21.16
N PHE A 29 -4.31 -8.12 22.08
CA PHE A 29 -4.95 -6.85 21.77
C PHE A 29 -4.13 -6.04 20.76
N GLY A 30 -2.81 -5.96 20.93
CA GLY A 30 -1.90 -5.31 19.99
C GLY A 30 -1.94 -5.92 18.59
N LEU A 31 -1.99 -7.25 18.48
CA LEU A 31 -2.14 -7.95 17.20
C LEU A 31 -3.48 -7.64 16.54
N GLY A 32 -4.58 -7.62 17.31
CA GLY A 32 -5.90 -7.24 16.82
C GLY A 32 -5.93 -5.79 16.31
N TRP A 33 -5.36 -4.87 17.08
CA TRP A 33 -5.22 -3.46 16.69
C TRP A 33 -4.40 -3.30 15.42
N PHE A 34 -3.23 -3.94 15.34
CA PHE A 34 -2.37 -3.88 14.15
C PHE A 34 -3.05 -4.46 12.92
N LYS A 35 -3.75 -5.60 13.04
CA LYS A 35 -4.50 -6.20 11.93
C LYS A 35 -5.59 -5.28 11.40
N PHE A 36 -6.24 -4.51 12.27
CA PHE A 36 -7.34 -3.61 11.87
C PHE A 36 -6.85 -2.26 11.33
N PHE A 37 -5.84 -1.66 11.97
CA PHE A 37 -5.37 -0.32 11.61
C PHE A 37 -4.19 -0.34 10.62
N GLY A 38 -3.37 -1.39 10.63
CA GLY A 38 -2.21 -1.53 9.75
C GLY A 38 -2.53 -1.29 8.27
N PRO A 39 -3.53 -1.98 7.69
CA PRO A 39 -3.94 -1.75 6.30
C PRO A 39 -4.34 -0.29 6.04
N LYS A 40 -5.12 0.33 6.94
CA LYS A 40 -5.56 1.73 6.80
C LYS A 40 -4.41 2.72 6.81
N TYR A 41 -3.40 2.48 7.64
CA TYR A 41 -2.19 3.30 7.66
C TYR A 41 -1.40 3.19 6.36
N GLU A 42 -1.28 1.98 5.80
CA GLU A 42 -0.58 1.76 4.53
C GLU A 42 -1.37 2.31 3.33
N ASP A 43 -2.70 2.23 3.34
CA ASP A 43 -3.55 2.86 2.33
C ASP A 43 -3.34 4.38 2.32
N VAL A 44 -3.37 5.04 3.49
CA VAL A 44 -3.10 6.48 3.58
C VAL A 44 -1.67 6.82 3.13
N ARG A 45 -0.68 5.98 3.49
CA ARG A 45 0.70 6.16 3.03
C ARG A 45 0.78 6.08 1.50
N ARG A 46 0.10 5.10 0.88
CA ARG A 46 0.01 4.95 -0.57
C ARG A 46 -0.64 6.17 -1.20
N ASP A 47 -1.78 6.63 -0.68
CA ASP A 47 -2.48 7.81 -1.18
C ASP A 47 -1.60 9.06 -1.14
N ILE A 48 -0.87 9.28 -0.03
CA ILE A 48 0.08 10.38 0.08
C ILE A 48 1.15 10.25 -1.00
N PHE A 49 1.74 9.07 -1.16
CA PHE A 49 2.78 8.80 -2.15
C PHE A 49 2.30 9.05 -3.58
N GLU A 50 1.12 8.54 -3.95
CA GLU A 50 0.54 8.68 -5.28
C GLU A 50 0.11 10.11 -5.64
N ASN A 51 -0.04 10.96 -4.62
CA ASN A 51 -0.30 12.39 -4.78
C ASN A 51 0.98 13.25 -4.72
N THR A 52 2.16 12.65 -4.50
CA THR A 52 3.42 13.40 -4.60
C THR A 52 3.70 13.85 -6.03
N GLN A 53 4.28 15.04 -6.18
CA GLN A 53 4.66 15.57 -7.48
C GLN A 53 5.68 14.69 -8.20
N SER A 54 6.62 14.08 -7.48
CA SER A 54 7.63 13.17 -8.04
C SER A 54 6.99 11.94 -8.67
N TYR A 55 6.03 11.30 -7.97
CA TYR A 55 5.30 10.16 -8.52
C TYR A 55 4.51 10.54 -9.77
N VAL A 56 3.73 11.62 -9.69
CA VAL A 56 2.92 12.10 -10.82
C VAL A 56 3.79 12.43 -12.03
N HIS A 57 4.89 13.16 -11.80
CA HIS A 57 5.83 13.50 -12.88
C HIS A 57 6.47 12.25 -13.49
N GLY A 58 6.90 11.29 -12.67
CA GLY A 58 7.45 10.02 -13.14
C GLY A 58 6.46 9.22 -13.98
N LYS A 59 5.19 9.14 -13.58
CA LYS A 59 4.13 8.49 -14.36
C LYS A 59 3.90 9.20 -15.70
N ILE A 60 3.87 10.53 -15.71
CA ILE A 60 3.72 11.30 -16.96
C ILE A 60 4.90 11.06 -17.92
N GLN A 61 6.14 11.04 -17.40
CA GLN A 61 7.32 10.73 -18.22
C GLN A 61 7.26 9.30 -18.79
N ALA A 62 6.86 8.32 -17.96
CA ALA A 62 6.69 6.95 -18.41
C ALA A 62 5.62 6.84 -19.50
N LEU A 63 4.48 7.51 -19.34
CA LEU A 63 3.42 7.54 -20.35
C LEU A 63 3.90 8.14 -21.67
N ALA A 64 4.66 9.24 -21.61
CA ALA A 64 5.24 9.85 -22.80
C ALA A 64 6.23 8.91 -23.52
N LYS A 65 7.01 8.15 -22.76
CA LYS A 65 7.88 7.09 -23.31
C LYS A 65 7.06 6.01 -24.02
N TYR A 66 6.03 5.46 -23.36
CA TYR A 66 5.19 4.44 -23.98
C TYR A 66 4.42 4.93 -25.19
N LYS A 67 4.00 6.20 -25.19
CA LYS A 67 3.42 6.80 -26.39
C LYS A 67 4.40 6.75 -27.56
N ASN A 68 5.65 7.16 -27.35
CA ASN A 68 6.67 7.10 -28.40
C ASN A 68 6.95 5.68 -28.86
N GLU A 69 6.98 4.70 -27.95
CA GLU A 69 7.16 3.28 -28.29
C GLU A 69 5.98 2.74 -29.10
N HIS A 70 4.75 3.05 -28.68
CA HIS A 70 3.53 2.68 -29.39
C HIS A 70 3.48 3.29 -30.80
N ASP A 71 3.88 4.56 -30.94
CA ASP A 71 3.90 5.25 -32.23
C ASP A 71 4.98 4.68 -33.18
N ARG A 72 6.09 4.19 -32.63
CA ARG A 72 7.21 3.59 -33.38
C ARG A 72 7.01 2.11 -33.69
N ALA A 73 6.12 1.42 -32.99
CA ALA A 73 5.88 0.01 -33.25
C ALA A 73 5.25 -0.18 -34.64
N GLU A 74 5.89 -0.99 -35.49
CA GLU A 74 5.43 -1.25 -36.87
C GLU A 74 4.36 -2.35 -36.91
N SER A 75 4.43 -3.31 -35.99
CA SER A 75 3.52 -4.44 -35.97
C SER A 75 2.26 -4.14 -35.12
N PRO A 76 1.07 -4.54 -35.58
CA PRO A 76 -0.15 -4.45 -34.77
C PRO A 76 -0.03 -5.19 -33.44
N ALA A 77 0.63 -6.35 -33.42
CA ALA A 77 0.89 -7.11 -32.20
C ALA A 77 1.78 -6.35 -31.20
N GLY A 78 2.80 -5.63 -31.68
CA GLY A 78 3.66 -4.81 -30.84
C GLY A 78 2.91 -3.63 -30.23
N LYS A 79 2.06 -2.97 -31.01
CA LYS A 79 1.18 -1.90 -30.50
C LYS A 79 0.25 -2.40 -29.41
N GLU A 80 -0.39 -3.56 -29.61
CA GLU A 80 -1.29 -4.14 -28.61
C GLU A 80 -0.54 -4.53 -27.33
N ALA A 81 0.65 -5.12 -27.44
CA ALA A 81 1.46 -5.45 -26.27
C ALA A 81 1.80 -4.19 -25.44
N ILE A 82 2.16 -3.09 -26.10
CA ILE A 82 2.43 -1.80 -25.43
C ILE A 82 1.14 -1.25 -24.81
N ARG A 83 0.01 -1.34 -25.50
CA ARG A 83 -1.30 -0.95 -24.96
C ARG A 83 -1.62 -1.69 -23.67
N GLN A 84 -1.46 -3.01 -23.64
CA GLN A 84 -1.69 -3.81 -22.43
C GLN A 84 -0.76 -3.42 -21.29
N LEU A 85 0.51 -3.12 -21.60
CA LEU A 85 1.45 -2.62 -20.61
C LEU A 85 1.02 -1.27 -20.02
N ILE A 86 0.57 -0.33 -20.87
CA ILE A 86 0.04 0.96 -20.44
C ILE A 86 -1.17 0.76 -19.53
N ILE A 87 -2.15 -0.07 -19.93
CA ILE A 87 -3.37 -0.33 -19.14
C ILE A 87 -2.99 -0.84 -17.75
N ASN A 88 -2.10 -1.82 -17.66
CA ASN A 88 -1.70 -2.41 -16.39
C ASN A 88 -0.91 -1.43 -15.51
N GLN A 89 0.08 -0.74 -16.08
CA GLN A 89 0.95 0.16 -15.31
C GLN A 89 0.25 1.44 -14.84
N PHE A 90 -0.78 1.85 -15.57
CA PHE A 90 -1.56 3.03 -15.26
C PHE A 90 -2.93 2.69 -14.69
N ALA A 91 -3.26 1.44 -14.36
CA ALA A 91 -4.61 1.05 -13.93
C ALA A 91 -5.22 1.95 -12.84
N GLU A 92 -4.45 2.27 -11.80
CA GLU A 92 -4.87 3.12 -10.67
C GLU A 92 -4.48 4.60 -10.83
N PHE A 93 -3.82 4.98 -11.93
CA PHE A 93 -3.36 6.35 -12.12
C PHE A 93 -4.50 7.28 -12.54
N ASP A 94 -4.72 8.33 -11.77
CA ASP A 94 -5.69 9.37 -12.09
C ASP A 94 -5.22 10.23 -13.29
N GLU A 95 -5.94 10.10 -14.41
CA GLU A 95 -5.64 10.81 -15.65
C GLU A 95 -5.89 12.32 -15.58
N THR A 96 -6.67 12.79 -14.60
CA THR A 96 -6.90 14.23 -14.39
C THR A 96 -5.63 14.94 -13.91
N LYS A 97 -4.67 14.20 -13.33
CA LYS A 97 -3.35 14.69 -12.95
C LYS A 97 -2.47 15.02 -14.16
N ILE A 98 -2.82 14.55 -15.37
CA ILE A 98 -2.13 14.86 -16.61
C ILE A 98 -2.63 16.20 -17.16
N LYS A 99 -1.83 17.26 -16.98
CA LYS A 99 -2.16 18.60 -17.50
C LYS A 99 -2.13 18.69 -19.03
N ALA A 100 -1.27 17.91 -19.67
CA ALA A 100 -1.13 17.90 -21.13
C ALA A 100 -2.28 17.10 -21.77
N ALA A 101 -3.22 17.81 -22.43
CA ALA A 101 -4.40 17.20 -23.02
C ALA A 101 -4.10 16.05 -23.99
N GLY A 102 -3.03 16.16 -24.80
CA GLY A 102 -2.64 15.11 -25.73
C GLY A 102 -2.22 13.80 -25.07
N LEU A 103 -1.48 13.86 -23.96
CA LEU A 103 -1.09 12.66 -23.20
C LEU A 103 -2.25 12.08 -22.41
N ARG A 104 -3.12 12.94 -21.87
CA ARG A 104 -4.33 12.52 -21.18
C ARG A 104 -5.23 11.73 -22.14
N ASN A 105 -5.56 12.30 -23.29
CA ASN A 105 -6.38 11.65 -24.30
C ASN A 105 -5.75 10.35 -24.80
N PHE A 106 -4.42 10.31 -24.94
CA PHE A 106 -3.72 9.07 -25.28
C PHE A 106 -3.98 7.96 -24.25
N LEU A 107 -3.86 8.26 -22.95
CA LEU A 107 -4.15 7.28 -21.89
C LEU A 107 -5.63 6.85 -21.88
N THR A 108 -6.56 7.80 -22.00
CA THR A 108 -8.00 7.53 -22.04
C THR A 108 -8.35 6.61 -23.22
N ASN A 109 -7.82 6.91 -24.42
CA ASN A 109 -7.97 6.06 -25.61
C ASN A 109 -7.39 4.64 -25.40
N MET A 110 -6.24 4.52 -24.73
CA MET A 110 -5.66 3.22 -24.42
C MET A 110 -6.55 2.41 -23.49
N ARG A 111 -7.27 3.03 -22.56
CA ARG A 111 -8.23 2.36 -21.67
C ARG A 111 -9.54 2.00 -22.35
N GLY A 112 -9.90 2.67 -23.44
CA GLY A 112 -11.11 2.40 -24.22
C GLY A 112 -12.32 3.23 -23.78
N TYR A 113 -12.09 4.41 -23.20
CA TYR A 113 -13.12 5.41 -22.87
C TYR A 113 -12.93 6.68 -23.68
#